data_AF-A0A5K0VUE3-F1
#
_entry.id   AF-A0A5K0VUE3-F1
#
_cell.length_a   1.000
_cell.length_b   1.000
_cell.length_c   1.000
_cell.angle_alpha   90.00
_cell.angle_beta   90.00
_cell.angle_gamma   90.00
#
_symmetry.space_group_name_H-M   'P 1'
#
loop_
_entity.id
_entity.type
_entity.pdbx_description
1 polymer ?
#
loop_
_entity_poly.entity_id
_entity_poly.type
_entity_poly.pdbx_seq_one_letter_code
_entity_poly.pdbx_strand_id
1 'polypeptide(L)' 'MGDLTDWDEEGYREAILRERQALTLTLFRSIFPPSRLSSDPDVLVAASSDGSLATYSVASAISGH' A
#
# COMPACT_ATOMS: atom_id res chain seq x y z
N MET A 1 -29.71 -0.41 -29.06
CA MET A 1 -29.30 -1.41 -28.07
C MET A 1 -27.92 -1.86 -28.49
N GLY A 2 -26.90 -1.51 -27.71
CA GLY A 2 -25.51 -1.87 -28.01
C GLY A 2 -25.25 -3.33 -27.68
N ASP A 3 -24.46 -3.99 -28.51
CA ASP A 3 -23.97 -5.33 -28.24
C ASP A 3 -23.05 -5.29 -27.01
N LEU A 4 -23.46 -5.94 -25.92
CA LEU A 4 -22.70 -6.00 -24.66
C LEU A 4 -21.42 -6.85 -24.78
N THR A 5 -21.19 -7.49 -25.92
CA THR A 5 -20.02 -8.33 -26.17
C THR A 5 -18.88 -7.61 -26.89
N ASP A 6 -19.15 -6.46 -27.53
CA ASP A 6 -18.14 -5.60 -28.17
C ASP A 6 -17.65 -4.52 -27.20
N TRP A 7 -17.09 -4.95 -26.07
CA TRP A 7 -16.47 -4.06 -25.10
C TRP A 7 -14.95 -4.09 -25.26
N ASP A 8 -14.31 -2.94 -25.04
CA ASP A 8 -12.86 -2.79 -25.15
C ASP A 8 -12.15 -3.45 -23.95
N GLU A 9 -11.93 -4.76 -24.06
CA GLU A 9 -11.27 -5.57 -23.02
C GLU A 9 -9.86 -5.07 -22.70
N GLU A 10 -9.09 -4.72 -23.73
CA GLU A 10 -7.72 -4.23 -23.56
C GLU A 10 -7.71 -2.86 -22.85
N GLY A 11 -8.58 -1.92 -23.29
CA GLY A 11 -8.70 -0.61 -22.65
C GLY A 11 -9.14 -0.68 -21.19
N TYR A 12 -10.07 -1.59 -20.86
CA TYR A 12 -10.49 -1.82 -19.47
C TYR A 12 -9.37 -2.40 -18.61
N ARG A 13 -8.64 -3.40 -19.13
CA ARG A 13 -7.51 -4.01 -18.44
C ARG A 13 -6.42 -2.98 -18.13
N GLU A 14 -6.05 -2.18 -19.12
CA GLU A 14 -5.05 -1.11 -18.96
C GLU A 14 -5.52 -0.03 -17.98
N ALA A 15 -6.82 0.33 -17.99
CA ALA A 15 -7.37 1.27 -17.03
C ALA A 15 -7.23 0.77 -15.58
N ILE A 16 -7.53 -0.52 -15.32
CA ILE A 16 -7.35 -1.13 -14.00
C ILE A 16 -5.87 -1.15 -13.60
N LEU A 17 -4.98 -1.58 -14.49
CA LEU A 17 -3.54 -1.65 -14.19
C LEU A 17 -2.98 -0.28 -13.85
N ARG A 18 -3.33 0.74 -14.64
CA ARG A 18 -2.91 2.13 -14.39
C ARG A 18 -3.45 2.67 -13.08
N GLU A 19 -4.72 2.42 -12.77
CA GLU A 19 -5.32 2.81 -11.50
C GLU A 19 -4.61 2.14 -10.33
N ARG A 20 -4.37 0.82 -10.40
CA ARG A 20 -3.67 0.07 -9.36
C ARG A 20 -2.23 0.54 -9.20
N GLN A 21 -1.52 0.82 -10.29
CA GLN A 21 -0.17 1.36 -10.21
C GLN A 21 -0.14 2.77 -9.59
N ALA A 22 -1.15 3.59 -9.86
CA ALA A 22 -1.27 4.93 -9.29
C ALA A 22 -1.70 4.92 -7.81
N LEU A 23 -2.51 3.95 -7.39
CA LEU A 23 -3.13 3.91 -6.07
C LEU A 23 -2.53 2.88 -5.10
N THR A 24 -1.68 1.97 -5.58
CA THR A 24 -1.09 0.91 -4.75
C THR A 24 0.37 1.24 -4.46
N LEU A 25 0.65 1.58 -3.21
CA LEU A 25 2.01 1.65 -2.69
C LEU A 25 2.42 0.25 -2.23
N THR A 26 3.31 -0.40 -2.98
CA THR A 26 3.85 -1.70 -2.58
C THR A 26 4.87 -1.49 -1.47
N LEU A 27 4.64 -2.09 -0.31
CA LEU A 27 5.61 -2.08 0.78
C LEU A 27 6.66 -3.19 0.55
N PHE A 28 7.92 -2.82 0.37
CA PHE A 28 8.99 -3.78 0.05
C PHE A 28 9.61 -4.42 1.29
N ARG A 29 9.60 -3.70 2.42
CA ARG A 29 10.19 -4.16 3.68
C ARG A 29 9.59 -3.40 4.84
N SER A 30 9.19 -4.13 5.88
CA SER A 30 8.84 -3.58 7.17
C SER A 30 9.79 -4.11 8.24
N ILE A 31 10.19 -3.25 9.18
CA ILE A 31 11.08 -3.63 10.29
C ILE A 31 10.52 -3.14 11.61
N PHE A 32 10.68 -3.97 12.65
CA PHE A 32 10.62 -3.52 14.03
C PHE A 32 12.02 -3.06 14.43
N PRO A 33 12.20 -1.80 14.86
CA PRO A 33 13.52 -1.31 15.26
C PRO A 33 14.05 -2.10 16.46
N PRO A 34 15.36 -2.37 16.53
CA PRO A 34 15.94 -3.12 17.63
C PRO A 34 15.68 -2.38 18.95
N SER A 35 15.09 -3.10 19.90
CA SER A 35 14.60 -2.65 21.22
C SER A 35 15.63 -1.98 22.14
N ARG A 36 16.91 -1.91 21.75
CA ARG A 36 17.94 -1.15 22.47
C ARG A 36 17.96 0.35 22.12
N LEU A 37 17.34 0.74 21.00
CA LEU A 37 17.29 2.13 20.51
C LEU A 37 15.91 2.78 20.64
N SER A 38 14.86 1.99 20.88
CA SER A 38 13.48 2.47 21.01
C SER A 38 12.89 1.95 22.32
N SER A 39 12.44 2.84 23.19
CA SER A 39 11.57 2.49 24.33
C SER A 39 10.15 2.12 23.90
N ASP A 40 9.84 2.26 22.61
CA ASP A 40 8.51 2.06 22.05
C ASP A 40 8.52 0.87 21.07
N PRO A 41 8.05 -0.32 21.50
CA PRO A 41 8.02 -1.54 20.69
C PRO A 41 6.93 -1.51 19.60
N ASP A 42 6.05 -0.50 19.61
CA ASP A 42 4.86 -0.42 18.75
C ASP A 42 5.08 0.37 17.46
N VAL A 43 6.33 0.63 17.09
CA VAL A 43 6.67 1.43 15.91
C VAL A 43 7.09 0.55 14.73
N LEU A 44 6.35 0.64 13.62
CA LEU A 44 6.63 -0.02 12.35
C LEU A 44 7.20 1.00 11.35
N VAL A 45 8.36 0.71 10.78
CA VAL A 45 8.90 1.50 9.66
C VAL A 45 8.61 0.78 8.36
N ALA A 46 8.03 1.49 7.39
CA ALA A 46 7.66 0.98 6.07
C ALA A 46 8.35 1.76 4.96
N ALA A 47 8.89 1.04 3.97
CA ALA A 47 9.43 1.60 2.74
C ALA A 47 8.53 1.27 1.55
N SER A 48 8.23 2.27 0.73
CA SER A 48 7.26 2.20 -0.35
C SER A 48 7.90 2.33 -1.75
N SER A 49 7.20 1.86 -2.79
CA SER A 49 7.65 1.90 -4.20
C SER A 49 7.96 3.29 -4.73
N ASP A 50 7.35 4.32 -4.17
CA ASP A 50 7.60 5.72 -4.50
C ASP A 50 8.88 6.27 -3.87
N GLY A 51 9.63 5.45 -3.13
CA GLY A 51 10.87 5.82 -2.45
C GLY A 51 10.64 6.51 -1.11
N SER A 52 9.39 6.63 -0.65
CA SER A 52 9.08 7.21 0.65
C SER A 52 9.33 6.23 1.80
N LEU A 53 9.65 6.79 2.97
CA LEU A 53 9.71 6.09 4.24
C LEU A 53 8.63 6.65 5.15
N ALA A 54 7.83 5.78 5.76
CA ALA A 54 6.79 6.15 6.71
C ALA A 54 6.92 5.33 8.00
N THR A 55 6.51 5.94 9.10
CA THR A 55 6.54 5.34 10.42
C THR A 55 5.13 5.27 10.96
N TYR A 56 4.71 4.08 11.40
CA TYR A 56 3.37 3.81 11.90
C TYR A 56 3.42 3.31 13.33
N SER A 57 2.42 3.68 14.14
CA SER A 57 2.20 3.07 15.45
C SER A 57 1.19 1.94 15.31
N VAL A 58 1.57 0.73 15.69
CA VAL A 58 0.70 -0.46 15.72
C VAL A 58 -0.48 -0.22 16.65
N ALA A 59 -0.23 0.36 17.84
CA ALA A 59 -1.27 0.71 18.80
C ALA A 59 -2.33 1.66 18.19
N SER A 60 -1.89 2.67 17.43
CA SER A 60 -2.82 3.56 16.73
C SER A 60 -3.60 2.88 15.61
N ALA A 61 -3.02 1.87 14.95
CA ALA A 61 -3.68 1.14 13.87
C ALA A 61 -4.77 0.18 14.37
N ILE A 62 -4.58 -0.41 15.57
CA ILE A 62 -5.55 -1.35 16.17
C ILE A 62 -6.62 -0.67 17.03
N SER A 63 -6.38 0.57 17.49
CA SER A 63 -7.32 1.34 18.32
C SER A 63 -8.46 2.00 17.53
N GLY A 64 -8.50 1.86 16.21
CA GLY A 64 -9.55 2.42 15.33
C GLY A 64 -10.83 1.57 15.21
N HIS A 65 -11.06 0.64 16.15
CA HIS A 65 -12.27 -0.19 16.26
C HIS A 65 -13.18 0.27 17.39
#